data_AF-A0A0L0UKG6-F1
#
_entry.id   AF-A0A0L0UKG6-F1
#
_cell.length_a   1.000
_cell.length_b   1.000
_cell.length_c   1.000
_cell.angle_alpha   90.00
_cell.angle_beta   90.00
_cell.angle_gamma   90.00
#
_symmetry.space_group_name_H-M   'P 1'
#
loop_
_entity.id
_entity.type
_entity.pdbx_description
1 polymer ?
#
loop_
_entity_poly.entity_id
_entity_poly.type
_entity_poly.pdbx_seq_one_letter_code
_entity_poly.pdbx_strand_id
1 'polypeptide(L)' 'MYVQWPNRERRAEISEVLRMEGFEGCMGFVDGTTIPLFQRPGFDGETFFDRKKRYSLNAQIQGVQEDATARELI' A
#
# COMPACT_ATOMS: atom_id res chain seq x y z
N MET A 1 22.49 -2.92 -1.29
CA MET A 1 21.25 -3.20 -2.03
C MET A 1 20.35 -1.99 -1.87
N TYR A 2 19.93 -1.35 -2.95
CA TYR A 2 19.06 -0.17 -2.93
C TYR A 2 17.77 -0.50 -3.68
N VAL A 3 16.66 0.07 -3.23
CA VAL A 3 15.37 -0.04 -3.93
C VAL A 3 15.40 0.97 -5.08
N GLN A 4 15.19 0.49 -6.30
CA GLN A 4 14.99 1.35 -7.47
C GLN A 4 13.52 1.43 -7.81
N TRP A 5 13.09 2.60 -8.27
CA TRP A 5 11.77 2.73 -8.86
C TRP A 5 11.72 1.96 -10.19
N PRO A 6 10.78 1.03 -10.38
CA PRO A 6 10.69 0.23 -11.61
C PRO A 6 10.42 1.13 -12.82
N ASN A 7 10.90 0.71 -13.99
CA ASN A 7 10.63 1.40 -15.25
C ASN A 7 9.17 1.19 -15.71
N ARG A 8 8.76 1.86 -16.79
CA ARG A 8 7.35 1.84 -17.26
C ARG A 8 6.84 0.43 -17.59
N GLU A 9 7.65 -0.37 -18.27
CA GLU A 9 7.29 -1.74 -18.66
C GLU A 9 7.10 -2.61 -17.42
N ARG A 10 8.05 -2.56 -16.48
CA ARG A 10 7.97 -3.33 -15.25
C ARG A 10 6.80 -2.90 -14.37
N ARG A 11 6.44 -1.61 -14.37
CA ARG A 11 5.25 -1.11 -13.67
C ARG A 11 3.95 -1.64 -14.27
N ALA A 12 3.86 -1.74 -15.59
CA ALA A 12 2.70 -2.34 -16.26
C ALA A 12 2.55 -3.82 -15.92
N GLU A 13 3.66 -4.58 -15.92
CA GLU A 13 3.66 -5.99 -15.51
C GLU A 13 3.21 -6.17 -14.06
N ILE A 14 3.75 -5.36 -13.14
CA ILE A 14 3.37 -5.42 -11.72
C ILE A 14 1.89 -5.07 -11.54
N SER A 15 1.41 -4.03 -12.23
CA SER A 15 0.02 -3.62 -12.20
C SER A 15 -0.93 -4.68 -12.71
N GLU A 16 -0.57 -5.39 -13.78
CA GLU A 16 -1.42 -6.47 -14.31
C GLU A 16 -1.51 -7.65 -13.34
N VAL A 17 -0.40 -8.02 -12.68
CA VAL A 17 -0.42 -9.07 -11.66
C VAL A 17 -1.26 -8.64 -10.46
N LEU A 18 -1.09 -7.41 -9.97
CA LEU A 18 -1.81 -6.92 -8.79
C LEU A 18 -3.30 -6.65 -9.07
N ARG A 19 -3.67 -6.37 -10.33
CA ARG A 19 -5.07 -6.31 -10.78
C ARG A 19 -5.79 -7.62 -10.52
N MET A 20 -5.13 -8.77 -10.72
CA MET A 20 -5.72 -10.09 -10.45
C MET A 20 -6.01 -10.34 -8.97
N GLU A 21 -5.30 -9.65 -8.08
CA GLU A 21 -5.49 -9.67 -6.62
C GLU A 21 -6.46 -8.58 -6.13
N GLY A 22 -7.12 -7.85 -7.05
CA GLY A 22 -8.08 -6.79 -6.74
C GLY A 22 -7.46 -5.40 -6.54
N PHE A 23 -6.18 -5.23 -6.85
CA PHE A 23 -5.44 -3.97 -6.72
C PHE A 23 -5.18 -3.35 -8.09
N GLU A 24 -6.22 -2.86 -8.75
CA GLU A 24 -6.13 -2.25 -10.08
C GLU A 24 -5.22 -1.01 -10.10
N GLY A 25 -4.32 -0.93 -11.09
CA GLY A 25 -3.38 0.18 -11.24
C GLY A 25 -2.23 0.20 -10.22
N CYS A 26 -2.18 -0.77 -9.30
CA CYS A 26 -1.20 -0.85 -8.25
C CYS A 26 0.19 -1.23 -8.78
N MET A 27 1.21 -0.45 -8.45
CA MET A 27 2.61 -0.76 -8.78
C MET A 27 3.38 -1.33 -7.59
N GLY A 28 2.73 -1.48 -6.45
CA GLY A 28 3.32 -1.97 -5.22
C GLY A 28 2.87 -1.16 -4.02
N PHE A 29 3.40 -1.58 -2.87
CA PHE A 29 3.05 -1.04 -1.58
C PHE A 29 4.24 -0.26 -1.00
N VAL A 30 3.98 0.95 -0.54
CA VAL A 30 4.97 1.80 0.11
C VAL A 30 4.82 1.67 1.63
N ASP A 31 5.93 1.84 2.36
CA ASP A 31 6.05 1.57 3.79
C ASP A 31 4.84 2.00 4.63
N GLY A 32 4.47 1.14 5.57
CA GLY A 32 3.24 1.23 6.33
C GLY A 32 3.34 2.26 7.47
N THR A 33 2.42 3.21 7.49
CA THR A 33 2.24 4.13 8.62
C THR A 33 1.44 3.45 9.72
N THR A 34 1.91 3.52 10.97
CA THR A 34 1.14 3.02 12.12
C THR A 34 0.23 4.10 12.69
N ILE A 35 -1.09 3.91 12.64
CA ILE A 35 -2.09 4.80 13.24
C ILE A 35 -2.37 4.34 14.67
N PRO A 36 -2.06 5.14 15.70
CA PRO A 36 -2.29 4.74 17.09
C PRO A 36 -3.78 4.64 17.42
N LEU A 37 -4.15 3.62 18.17
CA LEU A 37 -5.49 3.43 18.73
C LEU A 37 -5.52 3.86 20.19
N PHE A 38 -6.59 4.53 20.59
CA PHE A 38 -6.78 4.96 21.98
C PHE A 38 -7.02 3.79 22.94
N GLN A 39 -7.69 2.74 22.47
CA GLN A 39 -8.08 1.58 23.27
C GLN A 39 -7.82 0.26 22.53
N ARG A 40 -7.74 -0.83 23.30
CA ARG A 40 -7.63 -2.19 22.78
C ARG A 40 -8.87 -2.54 21.94
N PRO A 41 -8.72 -3.05 20.72
CA PRO A 41 -9.85 -3.59 19.96
C PRO A 41 -10.52 -4.77 20.66
N GLY A 42 -11.86 -4.86 20.55
CA GLY A 42 -12.65 -5.87 21.25
C GLY A 42 -12.46 -7.30 20.75
N PHE A 43 -12.11 -7.46 19.46
CA PHE A 43 -11.79 -8.75 18.84
C PHE A 43 -10.29 -8.80 18.54
N ASP A 44 -9.63 -9.91 18.91
CA ASP A 44 -8.20 -10.15 18.68
C ASP A 44 -7.28 -8.97 19.03
N GLY A 45 -7.58 -8.24 20.12
CA GLY A 45 -6.88 -6.99 20.46
C GLY A 45 -5.35 -7.10 20.62
N GLU A 46 -4.82 -8.29 20.91
CA GLU A 46 -3.37 -8.54 20.98
C GLU A 46 -2.68 -8.36 19.61
N THR A 47 -3.38 -8.63 18.51
CA THR A 47 -2.84 -8.49 17.14
C THR A 47 -2.56 -7.03 16.77
N PHE A 48 -3.17 -6.08 17.48
CA PHE A 48 -3.00 -4.66 17.28
C PHE A 48 -1.91 -4.08 18.19
N PHE A 49 -1.32 -4.87 19.09
CA PHE A 49 -0.28 -4.39 20.01
C PHE A 49 1.08 -4.38 19.31
N ASP A 50 1.60 -3.18 19.03
CA ASP A 50 2.84 -3.01 18.27
C ASP A 50 4.11 -3.06 19.14
N ARG A 51 5.28 -3.11 18.47
CA ARG A 51 6.61 -3.10 19.13
C ARG A 51 6.86 -1.85 19.99
N LYS A 52 6.12 -0.75 19.76
CA LYS A 52 6.20 0.49 20.54
C LYS A 52 5.31 0.45 21.79
N LYS A 53 4.78 -0.73 22.15
CA LYS A 53 3.96 -0.98 23.34
C LYS A 53 2.66 -0.17 23.36
N ARG A 54 2.03 -0.02 22.20
CA ARG A 54 0.74 0.65 22.04
C ARG A 54 -0.12 -0.10 21.03
N TYR A 55 -1.43 0.11 21.08
CA TYR A 55 -2.32 -0.39 20.05
C TYR A 55 -2.19 0.48 18.80
N SER A 56 -2.03 -0.12 17.62
CA SER A 56 -2.00 0.60 16.36
C SER A 56 -2.51 -0.23 15.18
N LEU A 57 -2.97 0.47 14.14
CA LEU A 57 -3.30 -0.09 12.84
C LEU A 57 -2.18 0.19 11.85
N ASN A 58 -1.79 -0.80 11.06
CA ASN A 58 -0.94 -0.54 9.91
C ASN A 58 -1.80 0.00 8.76
N ALA A 59 -1.44 1.17 8.25
CA ALA A 59 -2.01 1.76 7.06
C ALA A 59 -0.93 1.78 5.98
N GLN A 60 -1.21 1.17 4.84
CA GLN A 60 -0.27 1.04 3.74
C GLN A 60 -0.76 1.90 2.56
N ILE A 61 0.15 2.68 1.99
CA ILE A 61 -0.17 3.48 0.80
C ILE A 61 0.20 2.65 -0.43
N GLN A 62 -0.74 2.57 -1.35
CA GLN A 62 -0.53 1.95 -2.65
C GLN A 62 -0.05 3.00 -3.65
N GLY A 63 1.08 2.74 -4.30
CA GLY A 63 1.51 3.55 -5.44
C GLY A 63 0.70 3.14 -6.67
N VAL A 64 -0.07 4.07 -7.25
CA VAL A 64 -0.83 3.83 -8.48
C VAL A 64 -0.17 4.51 -9.67
N GLN A 65 -0.21 3.87 -10.84
CA GLN A 65 0.28 4.47 -12.09
C GLN A 65 -0.82 5.40 -12.62
N GLU A 66 -0.49 6.67 -12.93
CA GLU A 66 -1.40 7.49 -13.74
C GLU A 66 -1.56 6.86 -15.13
N ASP A 67 -2.80 6.68 -15.57
CA ASP A 67 -3.11 6.31 -16.94
C ASP A 67 -2.72 7.44 -17.88
N ALA A 68 -1.94 7.11 -18.91
CA ALA A 68 -1.52 8.07 -19.93
C ALA A 68 -2.71 8.73 -20.66
N THR A 69 -3.88 8.07 -20.67
CA THR A 69 -5.14 8.55 -21.24
C THR A 69 -5.74 9.74 -20.46
N ALA A 70 -5.38 9.92 -19.19
CA ALA A 70 -5.88 11.05 -18.38
C ALA A 70 -5.28 12.40 -18.77
N ARG A 71 -4.21 12.41 -19.60
CA ARG A 71 -3.55 13.64 -20.07
C ARG A 71 -4.16 14.26 -21.31
N GLU A 72 -5.13 13.61 -21.97
CA GLU A 72 -5.85 14.18 -23.12
C GLU A 72 -7.15 14.92 -22.74
N LEU A 73 -7.45 15.08 -21.45
CA LEU A 73 -8.71 15.67 -20.98
C LEU A 73 -8.55 17.00 -20.21
N ILE A 74 -7.42 17.70 -20.36
CA ILE A 74 -7.23 19.08 -19.84
C ILE A 74 -6.67 19.98 -20.94
#